data_AF-A0A8J2JT56-F1
#
_entry.id   AF-A0A8J2JT56-F1
#
_cell.length_a   1.000
_cell.length_b   1.000
_cell.length_c   1.000
_cell.angle_alpha   90.00
_cell.angle_beta   90.00
_cell.angle_gamma   90.00
#
_symmetry.space_group_name_H-M   'P 1'
#
loop_
_entity.id
_entity.type
_entity.pdbx_description
1 polymer ?
#
loop_
_entity_poly.entity_id
_entity_poly.type
_entity_poly.pdbx_seq_one_letter_code
_entity_poly.pdbx_strand_id
1 'polypeptide(L)'
;MITADWTYKEVLVDIDILDERHNGSYLAKSLVNVLENYSILDKVASSRADNASKCDTLVSEFERSLRAKTISITDVTYGDDLNSGNTEAETEDDHDSNTQYEYDSQDEEKIESDEVISDGSKLSIFSRLRMCISKIRKSLKMRQDFIHACQIEKIKLMWLLLDCPTRWNTSYLMLERVSRYRKPFQVVLRGCKQLNRLMFEVPKRIEIVPDDGFLVRR
;
A
#
# COMPACT_ATOMS: atom_id res chain seq x y z
N MET A 1 -23.99 10.88 7.13
CA MET A 1 -25.06 11.84 7.50
C MET A 1 -25.49 11.58 8.94
N ILE A 2 -25.56 12.60 9.79
CA ILE A 2 -26.11 12.45 11.15
C ILE A 2 -27.62 12.65 11.06
N THR A 3 -28.41 11.71 11.59
CA THR A 3 -29.87 11.81 11.60
C THR A 3 -30.40 12.62 12.78
N ALA A 4 -31.70 12.95 12.78
CA ALA A 4 -32.33 13.72 13.85
C ALA A 4 -32.22 13.06 15.24
N ASP A 5 -32.07 11.74 15.27
CA ASP A 5 -31.78 10.91 16.44
C ASP A 5 -30.28 10.84 16.80
N TRP A 6 -29.44 11.70 16.22
CA TRP A 6 -27.98 11.74 16.45
C TRP A 6 -27.21 10.48 16.03
N THR A 7 -27.77 9.69 15.12
CA THR A 7 -27.12 8.49 14.60
C THR A 7 -26.30 8.81 13.36
N TYR A 8 -25.01 8.41 13.34
CA TYR A 8 -24.19 8.47 12.14
C TYR A 8 -24.61 7.38 11.14
N LYS A 9 -24.92 7.79 9.92
CA LYS A 9 -25.20 6.89 8.79
C LYS A 9 -24.12 7.03 7.73
N GLU A 10 -23.54 5.88 7.38
CA GLU A 10 -22.67 5.68 6.23
C GLU A 10 -23.44 4.97 5.13
N VAL A 11 -23.31 5.46 3.90
CA VAL A 11 -23.98 4.90 2.74
C VAL A 11 -22.98 4.90 1.59
N LEU A 12 -22.74 3.73 1.02
CA LEU A 12 -22.01 3.60 -0.23
C LEU A 12 -22.85 4.21 -1.35
N VAL A 13 -22.35 5.27 -1.97
CA VAL A 13 -23.04 5.98 -3.07
C VAL A 13 -22.80 5.26 -4.39
N ASP A 14 -21.55 4.92 -4.70
CA ASP A 14 -21.19 4.23 -5.93
C ASP A 14 -19.82 3.56 -5.82
N ILE A 15 -19.58 2.55 -6.66
CA ILE A 15 -18.26 1.97 -6.94
C ILE A 15 -18.08 2.03 -8.46
N ASP A 16 -17.43 3.09 -8.91
CA ASP A 16 -17.20 3.30 -10.33
C ASP A 16 -15.99 2.49 -10.82
N ILE A 17 -16.15 1.77 -11.94
CA ILE A 17 -15.08 1.02 -12.58
C ILE A 17 -14.51 1.90 -13.70
N LEU A 18 -13.24 2.27 -13.57
CA LEU A 18 -12.62 3.26 -14.43
C LEU A 18 -11.83 2.57 -15.55
N ASP A 19 -12.23 2.81 -16.80
CA ASP A 19 -11.59 2.19 -17.98
C ASP A 19 -10.32 2.93 -18.45
N GLU A 20 -10.10 4.16 -17.98
CA GLU A 20 -8.97 5.01 -18.38
C GLU A 20 -7.87 5.07 -17.31
N ARG A 21 -6.67 5.47 -17.75
CA ARG A 21 -5.49 5.63 -16.88
C ARG A 21 -5.82 6.60 -15.73
N HIS A 22 -5.91 6.06 -14.52
CA HIS A 22 -6.32 6.78 -13.31
C HIS A 22 -5.39 7.96 -13.01
N ASN A 23 -5.75 9.15 -13.51
CA ASN A 23 -5.20 10.44 -13.13
C ASN A 23 -6.24 11.20 -12.30
N GLY A 24 -5.80 12.12 -11.45
CA GLY A 24 -6.70 12.81 -10.50
C GLY A 24 -7.84 13.56 -11.19
N SER A 25 -7.60 14.14 -12.37
CA SER A 25 -8.63 14.85 -13.14
C SER A 25 -9.75 13.95 -13.62
N TYR A 26 -9.43 12.73 -14.08
CA TYR A 26 -10.43 11.75 -14.48
C TYR A 26 -11.26 11.28 -13.29
N LEU A 27 -10.61 11.03 -12.14
CA LEU A 27 -11.29 10.68 -10.89
C LEU A 27 -12.26 11.78 -10.45
N ALA A 28 -11.83 13.04 -10.50
CA ALA A 28 -12.70 14.17 -10.18
C ALA A 28 -13.93 14.24 -11.10
N LYS A 29 -13.74 14.01 -12.41
CA LYS A 29 -14.84 13.99 -13.38
C LYS A 29 -15.84 12.86 -13.12
N SER A 30 -15.34 11.64 -12.87
CA SER A 30 -16.18 10.49 -12.51
C SER A 30 -16.96 10.79 -11.22
N LEU A 31 -16.30 11.30 -10.17
CA LEU A 31 -16.95 11.67 -8.92
C LEU A 31 -18.06 12.72 -9.13
N VAL A 32 -17.81 13.77 -9.91
CA VAL A 32 -18.83 14.78 -10.24
C VAL A 32 -20.02 14.14 -10.95
N ASN A 33 -19.79 13.28 -11.95
CA ASN A 33 -20.86 12.60 -12.67
C ASN A 33 -21.71 11.74 -11.74
N VAL A 34 -21.09 10.97 -10.84
CA VAL A 34 -21.81 10.16 -9.84
C VAL A 34 -22.71 11.07 -8.98
N LEU A 35 -22.15 12.13 -8.41
CA LEU A 35 -22.90 13.05 -7.54
C LEU A 35 -24.03 13.78 -8.28
N GLU A 36 -23.86 14.10 -9.56
CA GLU A 36 -24.90 14.65 -10.44
C GLU A 36 -26.01 13.64 -10.71
N ASN A 37 -25.64 12.40 -11.07
CA ASN A 37 -26.59 11.32 -11.34
C ASN A 37 -27.50 11.05 -10.14
N TYR A 38 -26.95 11.15 -8.92
CA TYR A 38 -27.71 11.02 -7.68
C TYR A 38 -28.35 12.33 -7.18
N SER A 39 -28.17 13.46 -7.87
CA SER A 39 -28.69 14.77 -7.45
C SER A 39 -28.30 15.14 -6.01
N ILE A 40 -27.03 14.93 -5.70
CA ILE A 40 -26.42 15.22 -4.39
C ILE A 40 -25.15 16.08 -4.49
N LEU A 41 -24.77 16.53 -5.69
CA LEU A 41 -23.60 17.40 -5.88
C LEU A 41 -23.69 18.69 -5.05
N ASP A 42 -24.88 19.28 -4.96
CA ASP A 42 -25.19 20.48 -4.17
C ASP A 42 -25.25 20.22 -2.65
N LYS A 43 -25.21 18.95 -2.24
CA LYS A 43 -25.27 18.51 -0.84
C LYS A 43 -23.90 18.13 -0.26
N VAL A 44 -22.83 18.33 -1.04
CA VAL A 44 -21.46 18.05 -0.61
C VAL A 44 -21.01 19.11 0.39
N ALA A 45 -20.84 18.71 1.64
CA ALA A 45 -20.35 19.60 2.71
C ALA A 45 -18.81 19.59 2.84
N SER A 46 -18.18 18.44 2.58
CA SER A 46 -16.74 18.23 2.66
C SER A 46 -16.35 16.98 1.88
N SER A 47 -15.14 16.92 1.34
CA SER A 47 -14.55 15.71 0.75
C SER A 47 -13.33 15.26 1.54
N ARG A 48 -13.10 13.95 1.60
CA ARG A 48 -11.87 13.35 2.14
C ARG A 48 -11.25 12.46 1.07
N ALA A 49 -9.93 12.55 0.91
CA ALA A 49 -9.15 11.67 0.06
C ALA A 49 -7.91 11.21 0.84
N ASP A 50 -7.33 10.08 0.44
CA ASP A 50 -6.08 9.60 1.02
C ASP A 50 -4.88 10.45 0.56
N ASN A 51 -3.76 10.33 1.26
CA ASN A 51 -2.53 11.09 0.99
C ASN A 51 -1.74 10.51 -0.20
N ALA A 52 -2.43 10.12 -1.26
CA ALA A 52 -1.83 9.70 -2.52
C ALA A 52 -1.65 10.93 -3.43
N SER A 53 -0.52 11.04 -4.13
CA SER A 53 -0.20 12.21 -4.97
C SER A 53 -1.24 12.51 -6.06
N LYS A 54 -1.99 11.50 -6.51
CA LYS A 54 -3.08 11.67 -7.48
C LYS A 54 -4.34 12.29 -6.86
N CYS A 55 -4.54 12.12 -5.56
CA CYS A 55 -5.69 12.65 -4.83
C CYS A 55 -5.59 14.16 -4.64
N ASP A 56 -4.39 14.75 -4.62
CA ASP A 56 -4.22 16.20 -4.65
C ASP A 56 -4.86 16.83 -5.90
N THR A 57 -4.61 16.22 -7.05
CA THR A 57 -5.19 16.67 -8.33
C THR A 57 -6.70 16.41 -8.37
N LEU A 58 -7.17 15.28 -7.80
CA LEU A 58 -8.59 14.97 -7.68
C LEU A 58 -9.32 16.05 -6.89
N VAL A 59 -8.85 16.34 -5.67
CA VAL A 59 -9.47 17.33 -4.78
C VAL A 59 -9.50 18.71 -5.44
N SER A 60 -8.37 19.13 -6.02
CA SER A 60 -8.25 20.44 -6.69
C SER A 60 -9.25 20.60 -7.85
N GLU A 61 -9.39 19.58 -8.70
CA GLU A 61 -10.31 19.60 -9.86
C GLU A 61 -11.77 19.45 -9.44
N PHE A 62 -12.05 18.67 -8.39
CA PHE A 62 -13.36 18.50 -7.82
C PHE A 62 -13.89 19.82 -7.24
N GLU A 63 -13.07 20.51 -6.44
CA GLU A 63 -13.41 21.83 -5.91
C GLU A 63 -13.63 22.86 -7.02
N ARG A 64 -12.79 22.84 -8.06
CA ARG A 64 -12.95 23.72 -9.24
C ARG A 64 -14.31 23.52 -9.88
N SER A 65 -14.77 22.28 -9.98
CA SER A 65 -16.08 21.92 -10.52
C SER A 65 -17.24 22.39 -9.64
N LEU A 66 -17.10 22.30 -8.32
CA LEU A 66 -18.08 22.81 -7.36
C LEU A 66 -18.17 24.35 -7.36
N ARG A 67 -17.02 25.04 -7.38
CA ARG A 67 -16.95 26.51 -7.50
C ARG A 67 -17.58 27.01 -8.79
N ALA A 68 -17.34 26.33 -9.91
CA ALA A 68 -17.95 26.66 -11.20
C ALA A 68 -19.49 26.57 -11.17
N LYS A 69 -20.05 25.80 -10.23
CA LYS A 69 -21.49 25.63 -10.01
C LYS A 69 -22.04 26.43 -8.82
N THR A 70 -21.24 27.34 -8.27
CA THR A 70 -21.62 28.19 -7.12
C THR A 70 -21.96 27.39 -5.85
N ILE A 71 -21.34 26.22 -5.67
CA ILE A 71 -21.48 25.41 -4.46
C ILE A 71 -20.33 25.77 -3.50
N SER A 72 -20.66 26.24 -2.29
CA SER A 72 -19.68 26.57 -1.25
C SER A 72 -19.45 25.36 -0.33
N ILE A 73 -18.20 24.90 -0.23
CA ILE A 73 -17.78 23.83 0.69
C ILE A 73 -17.16 24.48 1.93
N THR A 74 -17.51 23.99 3.12
CA THR A 74 -17.08 24.59 4.39
C THR A 74 -15.72 24.10 4.89
N ASP A 75 -15.27 22.91 4.47
CA ASP A 75 -13.95 22.38 4.83
C ASP A 75 -13.44 21.36 3.80
N VAL A 76 -12.18 21.52 3.41
CA VAL A 76 -11.43 20.51 2.65
C VAL A 76 -10.19 20.19 3.46
N THR A 77 -10.27 19.12 4.23
CA THR A 77 -9.14 18.64 5.02
C THR A 77 -8.27 17.75 4.14
N TYR A 78 -7.09 18.26 3.76
CA TYR A 78 -5.92 17.40 3.57
C TYR A 78 -5.64 16.72 4.91
N GLY A 79 -5.23 15.45 4.89
CA GLY A 79 -5.12 14.61 6.09
C GLY A 79 -4.11 15.10 7.12
N ASP A 80 -4.44 16.15 7.86
CA ASP A 80 -3.79 16.52 9.11
C ASP A 80 -4.37 15.63 10.22
N ASP A 81 -3.54 14.66 10.62
CA ASP A 81 -3.46 14.00 11.92
C ASP A 81 -4.75 13.88 12.74
N LEU A 82 -5.47 12.76 12.58
CA LEU A 82 -6.24 12.18 13.67
C LEU A 82 -6.01 10.67 13.77
N ASN A 83 -4.99 10.35 14.57
CA ASN A 83 -4.93 9.15 15.37
C ASN A 83 -6.12 9.17 16.38
N SER A 84 -7.31 8.69 15.98
CA SER A 84 -8.34 8.18 16.90
C SER A 84 -9.50 7.60 16.10
N GLY A 85 -9.58 6.28 16.04
CA GLY A 85 -10.69 5.58 15.41
C GLY A 85 -10.25 4.24 14.83
N ASN A 86 -9.94 3.29 15.72
CA ASN A 86 -9.83 1.88 15.35
C ASN A 86 -11.15 1.45 14.68
N THR A 87 -11.13 1.28 13.37
CA THR A 87 -11.95 0.28 12.68
C THR A 87 -11.02 -0.44 11.74
N GLU A 88 -10.29 -1.38 12.32
CA GLU A 88 -9.75 -2.52 11.59
C GLU A 88 -10.94 -3.21 10.94
N ALA A 89 -11.10 -3.03 9.63
CA ALA A 89 -11.78 -4.03 8.82
C ALA A 89 -10.84 -5.23 8.76
N GLU A 90 -10.85 -6.04 9.82
CA GLU A 90 -10.37 -7.41 9.77
C GLU A 90 -11.22 -8.13 8.72
N THR A 91 -10.68 -8.25 7.51
CA THR A 91 -11.07 -9.35 6.64
C THR A 91 -10.24 -10.55 7.08
N GLU A 92 -10.80 -11.31 8.01
CA GLU A 92 -10.43 -12.71 8.20
C GLU A 92 -10.80 -13.45 6.91
N ASP A 93 -9.87 -13.49 5.95
CA ASP A 93 -9.98 -14.36 4.79
C ASP A 93 -9.43 -15.74 5.17
N ASP A 94 -10.32 -16.53 5.79
CA ASP A 94 -10.20 -17.97 5.90
C ASP A 94 -10.70 -18.63 4.60
N HIS A 95 -10.11 -19.79 4.25
CA HIS A 95 -10.31 -20.62 3.04
C HIS A 95 -9.67 -20.11 1.72
N ASP A 96 -9.14 -20.93 0.81
CA ASP A 96 -9.07 -22.39 0.64
C ASP A 96 -7.80 -22.70 -0.18
N SER A 97 -7.18 -23.82 0.12
CA SER A 97 -6.09 -24.40 -0.66
C SER A 97 -6.63 -24.92 -2.00
N ASN A 98 -6.52 -24.14 -3.09
CA ASN A 98 -6.20 -24.61 -4.46
C ASN A 98 -6.58 -23.60 -5.57
N THR A 99 -6.14 -22.33 -5.48
CA THR A 99 -6.29 -21.38 -6.59
C THR A 99 -4.92 -21.01 -7.15
N GLN A 100 -4.69 -21.33 -8.42
CA GLN A 100 -3.54 -20.86 -9.19
C GLN A 100 -3.72 -19.35 -9.42
N TYR A 101 -3.13 -18.54 -8.55
CA TYR A 101 -3.18 -17.08 -8.65
C TYR A 101 -2.42 -16.59 -9.90
N GLU A 102 -3.13 -15.92 -10.79
CA GLU A 102 -2.55 -15.17 -11.89
C GLU A 102 -2.04 -13.82 -11.37
N TYR A 103 -0.79 -13.50 -11.70
CA TYR A 103 -0.06 -12.36 -11.14
C TYR A 103 -0.42 -11.08 -11.88
N ASP A 104 -1.16 -10.17 -11.25
CA ASP A 104 -1.33 -8.84 -11.81
C ASP A 104 -0.06 -8.00 -11.60
N SER A 105 0.55 -7.64 -12.72
CA SER A 105 1.89 -7.04 -12.81
C SER A 105 1.86 -5.51 -12.71
N GLN A 106 0.66 -4.92 -12.58
CA GLN A 106 0.43 -3.51 -12.89
C GLN A 106 0.81 -2.52 -11.78
N ASP A 107 1.01 -2.98 -10.54
CA ASP A 107 1.39 -2.12 -9.40
C ASP A 107 2.90 -2.11 -9.10
N GLU A 108 3.73 -2.70 -9.96
CA GLU A 108 5.18 -2.54 -9.83
C GLU A 108 5.61 -1.16 -10.37
N GLU A 109 5.93 -0.23 -9.47
CA GLU A 109 6.84 0.87 -9.83
C GLU A 109 8.08 0.24 -10.49
N LYS A 110 8.40 0.73 -11.71
CA LYS A 110 9.62 0.36 -12.43
C LYS A 110 10.80 0.59 -11.50
N ILE A 111 11.39 -0.49 -10.99
CA ILE A 111 12.77 -0.47 -10.52
C ILE A 111 13.60 -0.18 -11.76
N GLU A 112 13.99 1.08 -11.91
CA GLU A 112 14.78 1.57 -13.02
C GLU A 112 16.13 0.85 -13.05
N SER A 113 16.35 0.14 -14.16
CA SER A 113 17.61 -0.36 -14.73
C SER A 113 18.63 -1.02 -13.81
N ASP A 114 18.83 -2.32 -14.01
CA ASP A 114 20.08 -2.99 -14.45
C ASP A 114 21.45 -2.28 -14.30
N GLU A 115 21.68 -1.49 -13.25
CA GLU A 115 23.04 -1.27 -12.79
C GLU A 115 23.52 -2.54 -12.09
N VAL A 116 24.51 -3.17 -12.70
CA VAL A 116 25.35 -4.17 -12.05
C VAL A 116 26.13 -3.44 -10.93
N ILE A 117 25.46 -3.21 -9.79
CA ILE A 117 26.10 -2.62 -8.63
C ILE A 117 27.07 -3.68 -8.09
N SER A 118 28.35 -3.43 -8.38
CA SER A 118 29.52 -4.27 -8.10
C SER A 118 29.64 -4.66 -6.63
N ASP A 119 29.05 -3.88 -5.71
CA ASP A 119 29.18 -4.05 -4.28
C ASP A 119 27.86 -3.79 -3.53
N GLY A 120 27.18 -4.88 -3.15
CA GLY A 120 25.90 -4.83 -2.43
C GLY A 120 25.98 -4.24 -1.02
N SER A 121 27.18 -3.97 -0.50
CA SER A 121 27.39 -3.35 0.82
C SER A 121 27.04 -1.85 0.85
N LYS A 122 26.99 -1.18 -0.31
CA LYS A 122 26.63 0.25 -0.41
C LYS A 122 25.13 0.53 -0.45
N LEU A 123 24.30 -0.51 -0.66
CA LEU A 123 22.86 -0.37 -0.75
C LEU A 123 22.19 -0.38 0.63
N SER A 124 21.15 0.43 0.79
CA SER A 124 20.31 0.40 1.99
C SER A 124 19.68 -0.98 2.20
N ILE A 125 19.35 -1.29 3.45
CA ILE A 125 18.67 -2.56 3.79
C ILE A 125 17.36 -2.73 3.01
N PHE A 126 16.60 -1.63 2.82
CA PHE A 126 15.34 -1.61 2.07
C PHE A 126 15.57 -1.90 0.59
N SER A 127 16.56 -1.27 -0.06
CA SER A 127 16.86 -1.51 -1.46
C SER A 127 17.24 -2.98 -1.71
N ARG A 128 18.07 -3.54 -0.82
CA ARG A 128 18.48 -4.95 -0.89
C ARG A 128 17.29 -5.90 -0.73
N LEU A 129 16.42 -5.61 0.23
CA LEU A 129 15.18 -6.35 0.47
C LEU A 129 14.27 -6.35 -0.76
N ARG A 130 13.99 -5.16 -1.32
CA ARG A 130 13.16 -5.00 -2.52
C ARG A 130 13.72 -5.82 -3.69
N MET A 131 15.03 -5.76 -3.92
CA MET A 131 15.68 -6.54 -4.98
C MET A 131 15.52 -8.06 -4.76
N CYS A 132 15.79 -8.54 -3.54
CA CYS A 132 15.66 -9.96 -3.21
C CYS A 132 14.21 -10.45 -3.37
N ILE A 133 13.25 -9.72 -2.81
CA ILE A 133 11.83 -10.05 -2.87
C ILE A 133 11.33 -10.00 -4.31
N SER A 134 11.69 -8.97 -5.08
CA SER A 134 11.31 -8.86 -6.49
C SER A 134 11.88 -10.02 -7.31
N LYS A 135 13.14 -10.43 -7.10
CA LYS A 135 13.71 -11.60 -7.81
C LYS A 135 13.04 -12.91 -7.41
N ILE A 136 12.77 -13.15 -6.12
CA ILE A 136 12.02 -14.32 -5.67
C ILE A 136 10.63 -14.32 -6.30
N ARG A 137 9.96 -13.16 -6.32
CA ARG A 137 8.65 -12.99 -6.93
C ARG A 137 8.68 -13.13 -8.43
N LYS A 138 9.74 -12.82 -9.17
CA LYS A 138 9.72 -12.91 -10.65
C LYS A 138 10.20 -14.25 -11.18
N SER A 139 11.17 -14.89 -10.50
CA SER A 139 11.79 -16.14 -10.97
C SER A 139 11.02 -17.37 -10.50
N LEU A 140 10.42 -18.13 -11.44
CA LEU A 140 9.68 -19.37 -11.14
C LEU A 140 10.50 -20.35 -10.30
N LYS A 141 11.78 -20.53 -10.66
CA LYS A 141 12.70 -21.40 -9.92
C LYS A 141 12.86 -20.95 -8.47
N MET A 142 13.08 -19.65 -8.26
CA MET A 142 13.24 -19.11 -6.90
C MET A 142 11.94 -19.17 -6.08
N ARG A 143 10.78 -18.99 -6.73
CA ARG A 143 9.48 -19.22 -6.07
C ARG A 143 9.37 -20.65 -5.57
N GLN A 144 9.70 -21.63 -6.41
CA GLN A 144 9.66 -23.05 -6.05
C GLN A 144 10.63 -23.37 -4.91
N ASP A 145 11.88 -22.88 -5.00
CA ASP A 145 12.89 -23.05 -3.95
C ASP A 145 12.41 -22.44 -2.61
N PHE A 146 11.76 -21.27 -2.66
CA PHE A 146 11.19 -20.62 -1.48
C PHE A 146 10.03 -21.40 -0.86
N ILE A 147 9.11 -21.91 -1.70
CA ILE A 147 7.97 -22.73 -1.25
C ILE A 147 8.48 -24.00 -0.58
N HIS A 148 9.41 -24.72 -1.21
CA HIS A 148 10.02 -25.92 -0.62
C HIS A 148 10.73 -25.61 0.71
N ALA A 149 11.46 -24.50 0.79
CA ALA A 149 12.11 -24.10 2.03
C ALA A 149 11.09 -23.77 3.15
N CYS A 150 9.95 -23.17 2.82
CA CYS A 150 8.86 -22.94 3.77
C CYS A 150 8.22 -24.26 4.26
N GLN A 151 8.03 -25.23 3.36
CA GLN A 151 7.51 -26.55 3.71
C GLN A 151 8.44 -27.31 4.66
N ILE A 152 9.76 -27.27 4.41
CA ILE A 152 10.77 -27.89 5.28
C ILE A 152 10.75 -27.26 6.68
N GLU A 153 10.68 -25.94 6.76
CA GLU A 153 10.60 -25.19 8.03
C GLU A 153 9.20 -25.22 8.66
N LYS A 154 8.22 -25.88 8.02
CA LYS A 154 6.82 -25.97 8.46
C LYS A 154 6.17 -24.60 8.72
N ILE A 155 6.54 -23.60 7.91
CA ILE A 155 5.98 -22.25 7.99
C ILE A 155 4.82 -22.17 6.98
N LYS A 156 3.63 -21.74 7.44
CA LYS A 156 2.49 -21.46 6.55
C LYS A 156 2.93 -20.44 5.51
N LEU A 157 2.82 -20.78 4.23
CA LEU A 157 3.21 -19.90 3.14
C LEU A 157 2.26 -18.71 3.05
N MET A 158 2.84 -17.51 3.03
CA MET A 158 2.21 -16.24 2.67
C MET A 158 3.13 -15.54 1.69
N TRP A 159 2.57 -14.90 0.67
CA TRP A 159 3.38 -14.19 -0.32
C TRP A 159 4.23 -13.09 0.32
N LEU A 160 5.45 -12.93 -0.22
CA LEU A 160 6.38 -11.87 0.18
C LEU A 160 5.86 -10.51 -0.31
N LEU A 161 5.81 -9.55 0.60
CA LEU A 161 5.35 -8.19 0.31
C LEU A 161 6.52 -7.32 -0.13
N LEU A 162 6.28 -6.45 -1.10
CA LEU A 162 7.09 -5.26 -1.33
C LEU A 162 6.44 -4.11 -0.58
N ASP A 163 7.26 -3.21 -0.07
CA ASP A 163 6.77 -1.95 0.46
C ASP A 163 6.25 -1.05 -0.66
N CYS A 164 5.32 -0.18 -0.30
CA CYS A 164 4.60 0.72 -1.18
C CYS A 164 4.57 2.10 -0.51
N PRO A 165 5.23 3.13 -1.07
CA PRO A 165 5.35 4.45 -0.42
C PRO A 165 4.00 5.07 -0.05
N THR A 166 2.96 4.80 -0.83
CA THR A 166 1.60 5.33 -0.64
C THR A 166 0.77 4.55 0.39
N ARG A 167 1.28 3.45 0.97
CA ARG A 167 0.60 2.66 2.01
C ARG A 167 1.48 2.59 3.27
N TRP A 168 1.09 3.33 4.31
CA TRP A 168 1.95 3.72 5.43
C TRP A 168 2.52 2.56 6.28
N ASN A 169 1.92 1.38 6.25
CA ASN A 169 2.39 0.20 7.01
C ASN A 169 3.20 -0.81 6.19
N THR A 170 3.35 -0.61 4.88
CA THR A 170 3.88 -1.66 4.00
C THR A 170 5.37 -1.94 4.20
N SER A 171 6.16 -0.94 4.57
CA SER A 171 7.58 -1.11 4.97
C SER A 171 7.71 -2.01 6.19
N TYR A 172 6.86 -1.79 7.21
CA TYR A 172 6.81 -2.62 8.40
C TYR A 172 6.39 -4.05 8.04
N LEU A 173 5.32 -4.21 7.26
CA LEU A 173 4.82 -5.52 6.83
C LEU A 173 5.85 -6.29 6.00
N MET A 174 6.61 -5.61 5.12
CA MET A 174 7.72 -6.23 4.38
C MET A 174 8.78 -6.79 5.33
N LEU A 175 9.20 -6.01 6.33
CA LEU A 175 10.19 -6.44 7.31
C LEU A 175 9.69 -7.56 8.22
N GLU A 176 8.46 -7.45 8.72
CA GLU A 176 7.82 -8.46 9.55
C GLU A 176 7.71 -9.80 8.79
N ARG A 177 7.30 -9.75 7.52
CA ARG A 177 7.19 -10.92 6.64
C ARG A 177 8.56 -11.59 6.47
N VAL A 178 9.58 -10.81 6.15
CA VAL A 178 10.95 -11.34 5.95
C VAL A 178 11.52 -11.91 7.24
N SER A 179 11.22 -11.30 8.39
CA SER A 179 11.59 -11.83 9.70
C SER A 179 10.96 -13.21 9.96
N ARG A 180 9.67 -13.35 9.65
CA ARG A 180 8.95 -14.64 9.73
C ARG A 180 9.56 -15.72 8.82
N TYR A 181 9.94 -15.35 7.60
CA TYR A 181 10.57 -16.24 6.63
C TYR A 181 12.10 -16.25 6.67
N ARG A 182 12.73 -15.81 7.76
CA ARG A 182 14.19 -15.66 7.83
C ARG A 182 14.95 -16.88 7.31
N LYS A 183 14.59 -18.09 7.75
CA LYS A 183 15.30 -19.31 7.34
C LYS A 183 15.02 -19.67 5.86
N PRO A 184 13.76 -19.77 5.39
CA PRO A 184 13.50 -19.97 3.96
C PRO A 184 14.18 -18.94 3.05
N PHE A 185 14.11 -17.67 3.46
CA PHE A 185 14.71 -16.56 2.71
C PHE A 185 16.24 -16.74 2.60
N GLN A 186 16.92 -17.06 3.70
CA GLN A 186 18.37 -17.32 3.68
C GLN A 186 18.76 -18.50 2.78
N VAL A 187 17.98 -19.59 2.77
CA VAL A 187 18.24 -20.76 1.90
C VAL A 187 18.21 -20.35 0.44
N VAL A 188 17.18 -19.62 0.02
CA VAL A 188 17.02 -19.16 -1.37
C VAL A 188 18.11 -18.17 -1.78
N LEU A 189 18.46 -17.23 -0.90
CA LEU A 189 19.52 -16.26 -1.18
C LEU A 189 20.89 -16.93 -1.34
N ARG A 190 21.21 -17.92 -0.50
CA ARG A 190 22.47 -18.68 -0.61
C ARG A 190 22.57 -19.48 -1.91
N GLY A 191 21.44 -19.97 -2.42
CA GLY A 191 21.36 -20.68 -3.70
C GLY A 191 21.63 -19.79 -4.92
N CYS A 192 21.54 -18.47 -4.80
CA CYS A 192 21.72 -17.53 -5.89
C CYS A 192 22.98 -16.65 -5.69
N LYS A 193 24.04 -16.88 -6.48
CA LYS A 193 25.31 -16.12 -6.38
C LYS A 193 25.14 -14.59 -6.41
N GLN A 194 24.19 -14.09 -7.19
CA GLN A 194 23.91 -12.65 -7.30
C GLN A 194 23.28 -12.08 -6.01
N LEU A 195 22.41 -12.86 -5.36
CA LEU A 195 21.68 -12.42 -4.16
C LEU A 195 22.39 -12.77 -2.86
N ASN A 196 23.31 -13.74 -2.89
CA ASN A 196 24.19 -14.04 -1.77
C ASN A 196 25.01 -12.81 -1.36
N ARG A 197 25.39 -11.96 -2.32
CA ARG A 197 26.06 -10.66 -2.07
C ARG A 197 25.17 -9.66 -1.34
N LEU A 198 23.85 -9.84 -1.39
CA LEU A 198 22.86 -9.02 -0.71
C LEU A 198 22.44 -9.64 0.63
N MET A 199 23.09 -10.70 1.11
CA MET A 199 22.78 -11.27 2.42
C MET A 199 23.06 -10.30 3.57
N PHE A 200 22.06 -10.13 4.42
CA PHE A 200 22.15 -9.37 5.68
C PHE A 200 21.61 -10.25 6.81
N GLU A 201 22.00 -9.93 8.03
CA GLU A 201 21.35 -10.51 9.20
C GLU A 201 19.97 -9.85 9.36
N VAL A 202 18.91 -10.62 9.13
CA VAL A 202 17.56 -10.19 9.47
C VAL A 202 17.51 -10.06 11.00
N PRO A 203 17.15 -8.89 11.57
CA PRO A 203 17.05 -8.72 13.01
C PRO A 203 16.11 -9.78 13.62
N LYS A 204 16.46 -10.31 14.79
CA LYS A 204 15.60 -11.30 15.49
C LYS A 204 14.29 -10.67 16.00
N ARG A 205 14.31 -9.37 16.24
CA ARG A 205 13.19 -8.55 16.70
C ARG A 205 13.30 -7.20 15.99
N ILE A 206 12.18 -6.70 15.46
CA ILE A 206 12.06 -5.33 14.98
C ILE A 206 11.58 -4.54 16.19
N GLU A 207 12.46 -3.77 16.80
CA GLU A 207 12.07 -2.83 17.86
C GLU A 207 11.72 -1.52 17.17
N ILE A 208 10.45 -1.12 17.28
CA ILE A 208 10.03 0.23 16.94
C ILE A 208 10.51 1.08 18.11
N VAL A 209 11.65 1.74 17.95
CA VAL A 209 12.05 2.80 18.88
C VAL A 209 11.09 3.96 18.59
N PRO A 210 10.23 4.36 19.55
CA PRO A 210 9.44 5.57 19.40
C PRO A 210 10.42 6.71 19.13
N ASP A 211 10.17 7.52 18.13
CA ASP A 211 10.99 8.69 17.87
C ASP A 211 10.90 9.61 19.10
N ASP A 212 12.01 9.82 19.83
CA ASP A 212 12.12 10.70 21.00
C ASP A 212 12.08 12.19 20.56
N GLY A 213 11.15 12.52 19.66
CA GLY A 213 11.40 13.53 18.64
C GLY A 213 10.37 14.62 18.47
N PHE A 214 9.34 14.77 19.32
CA PHE A 214 8.48 15.97 19.33
C PHE A 214 8.00 16.34 20.73
N LEU A 215 8.95 16.71 21.59
CA LEU A 215 8.67 17.63 22.70
C LEU A 215 9.31 18.98 22.38
N VAL A 216 8.59 19.83 21.65
CA VAL A 216 8.78 21.27 21.78
C VAL A 216 8.37 21.61 23.21
N ARG A 217 9.35 21.69 24.12
CA ARG A 217 9.13 22.32 25.41
C ARG A 217 8.75 23.79 25.15
N ARG A 218 7.66 24.20 25.81
CA ARG A 218 7.04 25.52 25.81
C ARG A 218 8.03 26.67 25.88
#